data_AF-A0A7G3GF70-F1
#
_entry.id   AF-A0A7G3GF70-F1
#
_cell.length_a   1.000
_cell.length_b   1.000
_cell.length_c   1.000
_cell.angle_alpha   90.00
_cell.angle_beta   90.00
_cell.angle_gamma   90.00
#
_symmetry.space_group_name_H-M   'P 1'
#
loop_
_entity.id
_entity.type
_entity.pdbx_description
1 polymer ?
#
loop_
_entity_poly.entity_id
_entity_poly.type
_entity_poly.pdbx_seq_one_letter_code
_entity_poly.pdbx_strand_id
1 'polypeptide(L)'
;MSNELVFSERAKKRLRIVSKFFKPLKIEFKAARDEFYPAVVEKVKALDEETREALRGLTDWVEEYEREEAECYPTEKKKNAEAKNAK
;
A
#
# COMPACT_ATOMS: atom_id res chain seq x y z
N MET A 1 -19.46 16.16 11.21
CA MET A 1 -19.45 15.58 9.86
C MET A 1 -18.06 15.01 9.62
N SER A 2 -17.83 13.76 10.02
CA SER A 2 -16.57 13.07 9.70
C SER A 2 -16.63 12.73 8.21
N ASN A 3 -15.86 13.43 7.40
CA ASN A 3 -15.72 13.12 5.97
C ASN A 3 -14.99 11.78 5.89
N GLU A 4 -15.75 10.70 5.72
CA GLU A 4 -15.21 9.36 5.57
C GLU A 4 -14.51 9.30 4.22
N LEU A 5 -13.19 9.50 4.21
CA LEU A 5 -12.39 9.44 2.99
C LEU A 5 -12.49 8.02 2.42
N VAL A 6 -13.25 7.86 1.34
CA VAL A 6 -13.38 6.58 0.63
C VAL A 6 -12.14 6.39 -0.23
N PHE A 7 -11.21 5.56 0.23
CA PHE A 7 -10.02 5.20 -0.53
C PHE A 7 -10.30 4.04 -1.50
N SER A 8 -9.83 4.16 -2.74
CA SER A 8 -9.81 3.03 -3.67
C SER A 8 -8.88 1.92 -3.17
N GLU A 9 -9.08 0.68 -3.62
CA GLU A 9 -8.20 -0.45 -3.24
C GLU A 9 -6.74 -0.19 -3.65
N ARG A 10 -6.53 0.47 -4.80
CA ARG A 10 -5.21 0.92 -5.24
C ARG A 10 -4.60 1.93 -4.27
N ALA A 11 -5.36 2.94 -3.84
CA ALA A 11 -4.89 3.93 -2.87
C ALA A 11 -4.55 3.28 -1.52
N LYS A 12 -5.40 2.37 -1.03
CA LYS A 12 -5.14 1.59 0.19
C LYS A 12 -3.84 0.79 0.08
N LYS A 13 -3.58 0.14 -1.06
CA LYS A 13 -2.35 -0.61 -1.32
C LYS A 13 -1.13 0.30 -1.24
N ARG A 14 -1.15 1.43 -1.96
CA ARG A 14 -0.08 2.45 -1.94
C ARG A 14 0.20 2.98 -0.54
N LEU A 15 -0.84 3.36 0.21
CA LEU A 15 -0.70 3.86 1.58
C LEU A 15 -0.09 2.83 2.53
N ARG A 16 -0.40 1.54 2.35
CA ARG A 16 0.26 0.47 3.11
C ARG A 16 1.74 0.37 2.76
N ILE A 17 2.11 0.47 1.49
CA ILE A 17 3.52 0.46 1.06
C ILE A 17 4.25 1.66 1.69
N VAL A 18 3.70 2.87 1.54
CA VAL A 18 4.27 4.11 2.11
C VAL A 18 4.48 3.98 3.62
N SER A 19 3.49 3.45 4.36
CA SER A 19 3.58 3.31 5.82
C SER A 19 4.76 2.45 6.28
N LYS A 20 5.25 1.51 5.46
CA LYS A 20 6.42 0.70 5.78
C LYS A 20 7.71 1.53 5.81
N PHE A 21 7.75 2.64 5.08
CA PHE A 21 8.88 3.56 5.05
C PHE A 21 8.89 4.56 6.22
N PHE A 22 7.84 4.60 7.05
CA PHE A 22 7.83 5.49 8.22
C PHE A 22 8.84 5.07 9.29
N LYS A 23 9.05 3.76 9.48
CA LYS A 23 10.02 3.24 10.46
C LYS A 23 11.46 3.71 10.19
N PRO A 24 12.04 3.57 8.97
CA PRO A 24 13.37 4.09 8.70
C PRO A 24 13.44 5.63 8.79
N LEU A 25 12.36 6.34 8.50
CA LEU A 25 12.26 7.79 8.66
C LEU A 25 12.05 8.24 10.12
N LYS A 26 12.05 7.31 11.09
CA LYS A 26 11.75 7.56 12.52
C LYS A 26 10.42 8.29 12.75
N ILE A 27 9.47 8.12 11.83
CA ILE A 27 8.13 8.66 11.96
C ILE A 27 7.31 7.71 12.84
N GLU A 28 6.93 8.18 14.02
CA GLU A 28 6.03 7.42 14.87
C GLU A 28 4.60 7.45 14.32
N PHE A 29 4.02 6.26 14.23
CA PHE A 29 2.67 6.05 13.73
C PHE A 29 1.90 5.16 14.71
N LYS A 30 0.92 5.75 15.39
CA LYS A 30 -0.08 5.04 16.19
C LYS A 30 -1.44 5.54 15.74
N ALA A 31 -2.17 4.69 15.04
CA ALA A 31 -3.54 4.96 14.62
C ALA A 31 -4.37 3.70 14.86
N ALA A 32 -5.65 3.90 15.21
CA ALA A 32 -6.61 2.82 15.21
C ALA A 32 -6.82 2.30 13.77
N ARG A 33 -7.36 1.09 13.64
CA ARG A 33 -7.45 0.39 12.33
C ARG A 33 -8.33 1.14 11.33
N ASP A 34 -9.40 1.75 11.81
CA ASP A 34 -10.34 2.61 11.10
C ASP A 34 -9.71 3.95 10.67
N GLU A 35 -8.77 4.47 11.46
CA GLU A 35 -8.09 5.74 11.19
C GLU A 35 -6.77 5.59 10.41
N PHE A 36 -6.39 4.36 10.08
CA PHE A 36 -5.08 4.06 9.49
C PHE A 36 -4.80 4.87 8.22
N TYR A 37 -5.67 4.81 7.22
CA TYR A 37 -5.42 5.47 5.93
C TYR A 37 -5.44 7.00 6.02
N PRO A 38 -6.43 7.64 6.68
CA PRO A 38 -6.38 9.06 6.95
C PRO A 38 -5.09 9.49 7.68
N ALA A 39 -4.67 8.75 8.70
CA ALA A 39 -3.47 9.07 9.47
C ALA A 39 -2.20 8.98 8.62
N VAL A 40 -2.08 7.98 7.73
CA VAL A 40 -0.94 7.88 6.81
C VAL A 40 -0.90 9.08 5.87
N VAL A 41 -2.04 9.49 5.31
CA VAL A 41 -2.14 10.66 4.44
C VAL A 41 -1.66 11.92 5.14
N GLU A 42 -2.12 12.17 6.36
CA GLU A 42 -1.72 13.35 7.14
C GLU A 42 -0.22 13.33 7.45
N LYS A 43 0.35 12.17 7.76
CA LYS A 43 1.81 12.04 7.94
C LYS A 43 2.57 12.35 6.66
N VAL A 44 2.14 11.83 5.51
CA VAL A 44 2.78 12.13 4.22
C VAL A 44 2.69 13.62 3.89
N LYS A 45 1.53 14.25 4.10
CA LYS A 45 1.35 15.69 3.84
C LYS A 45 2.28 16.56 4.68
N ALA A 46 2.60 16.13 5.90
CA ALA A 46 3.47 16.84 6.82
C ALA A 46 4.97 16.71 6.48
N LEU A 47 5.35 15.84 5.54
CA LEU A 47 6.72 15.71 5.07
C LEU A 47 7.08 16.85 4.12
N ASP A 48 8.38 17.14 4.05
CA ASP A 48 8.95 18.03 3.04
C ASP A 48 8.80 17.44 1.63
N GLU A 49 8.91 18.31 0.63
CA GLU A 49 8.68 17.95 -0.78
C GLU A 49 9.64 16.86 -1.27
N GLU A 50 10.91 16.93 -0.88
CA GLU A 50 11.93 15.97 -1.32
C GLU A 50 11.61 14.56 -0.80
N THR A 51 11.27 14.45 0.48
CA THR A 51 10.88 13.16 1.08
C THR A 51 9.59 12.63 0.46
N ARG A 52 8.60 13.50 0.17
CA ARG A 52 7.35 13.08 -0.48
C ARG A 52 7.59 12.52 -1.88
N GLU A 53 8.40 13.20 -2.69
CA GLU A 53 8.75 12.75 -4.04
C GLU A 53 9.57 11.45 -4.02
N ALA A 54 10.50 11.31 -3.07
CA ALA A 54 11.23 10.04 -2.89
C ALA A 54 10.30 8.87 -2.54
N LEU A 55 9.36 9.07 -1.59
CA LEU A 55 8.38 8.05 -1.22
C LEU A 55 7.44 7.69 -2.39
N ARG A 56 7.07 8.68 -3.20
CA ARG A 56 6.26 8.48 -4.39
C ARG A 56 7.01 7.60 -5.40
N GLY A 57 8.25 7.94 -5.73
CA GLY A 57 9.08 7.16 -6.65
C GLY A 57 9.26 5.72 -6.20
N LEU A 58 9.54 5.49 -4.92
CA LEU A 58 9.64 4.13 -4.36
C LEU A 58 8.32 3.36 -4.43
N THR A 59 7.20 4.03 -4.13
CA THR A 59 5.88 3.38 -4.16
C THR A 59 5.46 3.01 -5.58
N ASP A 60 5.72 3.90 -6.54
CA ASP A 60 5.44 3.64 -7.96
C ASP A 60 6.34 2.50 -8.48
N TRP A 61 7.62 2.46 -8.11
CA TRP A 61 8.52 1.35 -8.46
C TRP A 61 8.07 0.00 -7.88
N VAL A 62 7.69 -0.06 -6.60
CA VAL A 62 7.19 -1.32 -5.99
C VAL A 62 5.90 -1.80 -6.66
N GLU A 63 4.98 -0.88 -6.97
CA GLU A 63 3.73 -1.26 -7.65
C GLU A 63 4.00 -1.80 -9.05
N GLU A 64 4.98 -1.26 -9.75
CA GLU A 64 5.38 -1.76 -11.07
C GLU A 64 6.05 -3.14 -10.97
N TYR A 65 6.97 -3.32 -10.03
CA TYR A 65 7.57 -4.63 -9.77
C TYR A 65 6.52 -5.70 -9.45
N GLU A 66 5.51 -5.39 -8.63
CA GLU A 66 4.43 -6.33 -8.33
C GLU A 66 3.57 -6.65 -9.57
N ARG A 67 3.44 -5.71 -10.51
CA ARG A 67 2.75 -5.93 -11.79
C ARG A 67 3.57 -6.89 -12.67
N GLU A 68 4.85 -6.60 -12.84
CA GLU A 68 5.79 -7.43 -13.61
C GLU A 68 5.92 -8.84 -13.02
N GLU A 69 5.99 -8.95 -11.69
CA GLU A 69 6.02 -10.24 -10.98
C GLU A 69 4.75 -11.06 -11.26
N ALA A 70 3.57 -10.43 -11.21
CA ALA A 70 2.30 -11.09 -11.48
C ALA A 70 2.18 -11.57 -12.94
N GLU A 71 2.84 -10.89 -13.87
CA GLU A 71 2.89 -11.26 -15.29
C GLU A 71 3.89 -12.39 -15.57
N CYS A 72 5.08 -12.36 -14.93
CA CYS A 72 6.13 -13.38 -15.13
C CYS A 72 5.88 -14.67 -14.35
N TYR A 73 5.29 -14.55 -13.16
CA TYR A 73 4.92 -15.66 -12.31
C TYR A 73 3.43 -15.53 -12.00
N PRO A 74 2.53 -16.02 -12.88
CA PRO A 74 1.14 -16.17 -12.53
C PRO A 74 1.07 -17.16 -11.38
N THR A 75 1.12 -16.64 -10.15
CA THR A 75 1.19 -17.44 -8.93
C THR A 75 0.14 -18.55 -9.00
N GLU A 76 0.56 -19.77 -8.66
CA GLU A 76 -0.21 -21.02 -8.72
C GLU A 76 -1.49 -21.04 -7.85
N LYS A 77 -2.03 -19.88 -7.46
CA LYS A 77 -3.32 -19.77 -6.76
C LYS A 77 -4.50 -20.28 -7.59
N LYS A 78 -4.37 -20.41 -8.92
CA LYS A 78 -5.42 -21.05 -9.74
C LYS A 78 -5.41 -22.58 -9.71
N LYS A 79 -4.27 -23.24 -9.52
CA LYS A 79 -4.22 -24.72 -9.51
C LYS A 79 -4.89 -25.35 -8.28
N ASN A 80 -4.88 -24.66 -7.13
CA ASN A 80 -5.53 -25.15 -5.91
C ASN A 80 -7.04 -24.95 -5.86
N ALA A 81 -7.63 -24.18 -6.78
CA ALA A 81 -9.08 -24.02 -6.90
C ALA A 81 -9.72 -25.13 -7.75
N GLU A 82 -9.03 -25.60 -8.80
CA GLU A 82 -9.51 -26.73 -9.62
C GLU A 82 -9.38 -28.07 -8.92
N ALA A 83 -8.34 -28.27 -8.09
CA ALA A 83 -8.15 -29.51 -7.33
C ALA A 83 -9.22 -29.74 -6.23
N LYS A 84 -9.98 -28.70 -5.84
CA LYS A 84 -11.04 -28.81 -4.81
C LYS A 84 -12.45 -28.98 -5.37
N ASN A 85 -12.66 -28.80 -6.67
CA ASN A 85 -13.96 -29.04 -7.34
C ASN A 85 -14.00 -30.37 -8.11
N ALA A 86 -12.92 -31.16 -8.09
CA ALA A 86 -12.83 -32.46 -8.75
C ALA A 86 -13.00 -33.64 -7.78
N LYS A 87 -13.67 -33.45 -6.63
CA LYS A 87 -13.90 -34.49 -5.64
C LYS A 87 -15.38 -34.72 -5.39
#